data_AF-A0AAD5UCE3-F1
#
_entry.id   AF-A0AAD5UCE3-F1
#
_cell.length_a   1.000
_cell.length_b   1.000
_cell.length_c   1.000
_cell.angle_alpha   90.00
_cell.angle_beta   90.00
_cell.angle_gamma   90.00
#
_symmetry.space_group_name_H-M   'P 1'
#
loop_
_entity.id
_entity.type
_entity.pdbx_description
1 polymer ?
#
loop_
_entity_poly.entity_id
_entity_poly.type
_entity_poly.pdbx_seq_one_letter_code
_entity_poly.pdbx_strand_id
1 'polypeptide(L)'
;MIVSKVDNTDIEILGLPWIKEHLEECNVMASHVSNNQISWFLIKGDKVEGVVMHDPIRQTVILPYIDPIVLPELVSKIENIKGINGEINTAEGFAQEYCRRYRMNYSIKSQLRVYVLDKPEFNFCTYAGHLVEAITDEIVDQVLELRLAFNKELELHFPIQSKDTMRELLNNEFFAWMDTVDGKERVVSIAGLRKNPTGNMYRVGFVYTLKSVRKKGYASSIVSVTTQML
;
A
#
# COMPACT_ATOMS: atom_id res chain seq x y z
N MET A 1 14.54 -15.41 -19.95
CA MET A 1 13.80 -16.41 -19.15
C MET A 1 12.91 -17.15 -20.13
N ILE A 2 13.04 -18.47 -20.17
CA ILE A 2 12.37 -19.33 -21.16
C ILE A 2 10.88 -19.34 -20.82
N VAL A 3 10.03 -18.83 -21.71
CA VAL A 3 8.60 -19.09 -21.64
C VAL A 3 8.42 -20.56 -22.03
N SER A 4 8.41 -21.43 -21.02
CA SER A 4 7.99 -22.81 -21.22
C SER A 4 6.54 -22.79 -21.67
N LYS A 5 6.31 -23.40 -22.83
CA LYS A 5 5.01 -23.83 -23.37
C LYS A 5 3.92 -23.87 -22.29
N VAL A 6 3.00 -22.92 -22.34
CA VAL A 6 1.75 -23.00 -21.59
C VAL A 6 0.93 -24.08 -22.28
N ASP A 7 0.96 -25.29 -21.73
CA ASP A 7 0.21 -26.43 -22.25
C ASP A 7 -1.29 -26.13 -22.15
N ASN A 8 -1.94 -25.96 -23.31
CA ASN A 8 -3.37 -26.17 -23.60
C ASN A 8 -4.38 -25.88 -22.48
N THR A 9 -4.20 -24.77 -21.77
CA THR A 9 -5.22 -24.19 -20.89
C THR A 9 -5.80 -23.01 -21.64
N ASP A 10 -7.14 -22.95 -21.75
CA ASP A 10 -7.89 -22.02 -22.60
C ASP A 10 -7.44 -20.56 -22.43
N ILE A 11 -6.54 -20.10 -23.31
CA ILE A 11 -6.10 -18.71 -23.36
C ILE A 11 -7.25 -17.89 -23.93
N GLU A 12 -8.00 -17.23 -23.05
CA GLU A 12 -9.02 -16.26 -23.45
C GLU A 12 -8.36 -14.89 -23.66
N ILE A 13 -8.31 -14.44 -24.92
CA ILE A 13 -7.76 -13.14 -25.32
C ILE A 13 -8.90 -12.11 -25.29
N LEU A 14 -8.70 -11.00 -24.56
CA LEU A 14 -9.67 -9.92 -24.47
C LEU A 14 -9.42 -8.90 -25.59
N GLY A 15 -10.44 -8.51 -26.37
CA GLY A 15 -10.42 -7.33 -27.25
C GLY A 15 -10.57 -7.58 -28.75
N LEU A 16 -10.89 -8.80 -29.20
CA LEU A 16 -10.74 -9.27 -30.59
C LEU A 16 -11.23 -8.32 -31.72
N PRO A 17 -12.39 -7.62 -31.62
CA PRO A 17 -12.83 -6.69 -32.66
C PRO A 17 -11.97 -5.42 -32.75
N TRP A 18 -11.53 -4.86 -31.62
CA TRP A 18 -10.68 -3.68 -31.55
C TRP A 18 -9.20 -4.02 -31.83
N ILE A 19 -8.75 -5.18 -31.34
CA ILE A 19 -7.41 -5.74 -31.56
C ILE A 19 -7.05 -5.83 -33.03
N LYS A 20 -7.99 -6.25 -33.90
CA LYS A 20 -7.72 -6.37 -35.34
C LYS A 20 -7.30 -5.06 -36.01
N GLU A 21 -7.68 -3.92 -35.41
CA GLU A 21 -7.42 -2.59 -35.96
C GLU A 21 -6.25 -1.88 -35.24
N HIS A 22 -5.82 -2.35 -34.06
CA HIS A 22 -4.86 -1.64 -33.17
C HIS A 22 -3.81 -2.58 -32.51
N LEU A 23 -3.39 -3.64 -33.21
CA LEU A 23 -2.45 -4.69 -32.73
C LEU A 23 -1.16 -4.19 -32.05
N GLU A 24 -0.74 -2.94 -32.29
CA GLU A 24 0.48 -2.33 -31.74
C GLU A 24 0.26 -1.66 -30.36
N GLU A 25 -0.99 -1.54 -29.89
CA GLU A 25 -1.38 -0.75 -28.71
C GLU A 25 -2.00 -1.63 -27.60
N CYS A 26 -1.15 -2.34 -26.84
CA CYS A 26 -1.44 -3.00 -25.54
C CYS A 26 -2.66 -3.95 -25.45
N ASN A 27 -2.42 -5.25 -25.23
CA ASN A 27 -3.47 -6.27 -25.15
C ASN A 27 -3.47 -7.01 -23.79
N VAL A 28 -4.62 -7.18 -23.14
CA VAL A 28 -4.76 -8.13 -22.02
C VAL A 28 -4.93 -9.53 -22.63
N MET A 29 -3.94 -10.43 -22.49
CA MET A 29 -3.81 -11.58 -23.39
C MET A 29 -3.83 -12.99 -22.78
N ALA A 30 -3.95 -13.19 -21.46
CA ALA A 30 -4.09 -14.58 -20.98
C ALA A 30 -4.66 -14.67 -19.57
N SER A 31 -5.63 -15.56 -19.35
CA SER A 31 -6.09 -15.95 -18.02
C SER A 31 -5.30 -17.16 -17.50
N HIS A 32 -4.89 -17.14 -16.22
CA HIS A 32 -4.31 -18.30 -15.53
C HIS A 32 -4.98 -18.47 -14.17
N VAL A 33 -5.40 -19.70 -13.87
CA VAL A 33 -6.02 -20.04 -12.60
C VAL A 33 -5.07 -20.93 -11.81
N SER A 34 -4.59 -20.44 -10.66
CA SER A 34 -3.78 -21.22 -9.72
C SER A 34 -4.17 -20.91 -8.30
N ASN A 35 -4.30 -21.94 -7.46
CA ASN A 35 -4.53 -21.79 -6.01
C ASN A 35 -5.68 -20.82 -5.68
N ASN A 36 -6.82 -20.97 -6.35
CA ASN A 36 -8.01 -20.09 -6.25
C ASN A 36 -7.79 -18.64 -6.70
N GLN A 37 -6.65 -18.27 -7.27
CA GLN A 37 -6.42 -16.94 -7.83
C GLN A 37 -6.58 -16.98 -9.35
N ILE A 38 -7.25 -15.97 -9.91
CA ILE A 38 -7.39 -15.80 -11.36
C ILE A 38 -6.50 -14.62 -11.76
N SER A 39 -5.60 -14.82 -12.72
CA SER A 39 -4.68 -13.78 -13.18
C SER A 39 -4.90 -13.49 -14.66
N TRP A 40 -4.88 -12.23 -15.07
CA TRP A 40 -4.82 -11.83 -16.49
C TRP A 40 -3.51 -11.12 -16.80
N PHE A 41 -2.79 -11.56 -17.83
CA PHE A 41 -1.53 -10.93 -18.23
C PHE A 41 -1.74 -9.83 -19.26
N LEU A 42 -1.09 -8.68 -19.06
CA LEU A 42 -0.99 -7.60 -20.04
C LEU A 42 0.24 -7.85 -20.89
N ILE A 43 0.03 -8.03 -22.19
CA ILE A 43 1.09 -8.31 -23.16
C ILE A 43 1.16 -7.15 -24.16
N LYS A 44 2.35 -6.57 -24.31
CA LYS A 44 2.67 -5.59 -25.33
C LYS A 44 3.81 -6.12 -26.18
N GLY A 45 3.52 -6.42 -27.45
CA GLY A 45 4.45 -7.14 -28.31
C GLY A 45 4.77 -8.54 -27.76
N ASP A 46 6.04 -8.79 -27.44
CA ASP A 46 6.54 -10.06 -26.90
C ASP A 46 6.77 -10.02 -25.37
N LYS A 47 6.37 -8.95 -24.69
CA LYS A 47 6.62 -8.74 -23.26
C LYS A 47 5.34 -8.70 -22.45
N VAL A 48 5.38 -9.33 -21.27
CA VAL A 48 4.39 -9.12 -20.21
C VAL A 48 4.73 -7.82 -19.49
N GLU A 49 3.87 -6.81 -19.60
CA GLU A 49 4.03 -5.51 -18.93
C GLU A 49 3.34 -5.44 -17.57
N GLY A 50 2.39 -6.34 -17.31
CA GLY A 50 1.70 -6.39 -16.03
C GLY A 50 0.81 -7.61 -15.87
N VAL A 51 0.30 -7.78 -14.65
CA VAL A 51 -0.63 -8.85 -14.31
C VAL A 51 -1.77 -8.29 -13.46
N VAL A 52 -2.99 -8.47 -13.93
CA VAL A 52 -4.19 -8.30 -13.12
C VAL A 52 -4.37 -9.56 -12.30
N MET A 53 -4.62 -9.43 -11.01
CA MET A 53 -4.89 -10.58 -10.15
C MET A 53 -6.23 -10.40 -9.45
N HIS A 54 -7.11 -11.39 -9.56
CA HIS A 54 -8.33 -11.49 -8.77
C HIS A 54 -8.15 -12.60 -7.74
N ASP A 55 -8.33 -12.23 -6.47
CA ASP A 55 -8.49 -13.14 -5.34
C ASP A 55 -10.00 -13.25 -5.03
N PRO A 56 -10.67 -14.33 -5.44
CA PRO A 56 -12.10 -14.55 -5.19
C PRO A 56 -12.41 -14.81 -3.71
N ILE A 57 -11.44 -15.29 -2.91
CA ILE A 57 -11.62 -15.54 -1.48
C ILE A 57 -11.72 -14.21 -0.74
N ARG A 58 -10.77 -13.31 -1.01
CA ARG A 58 -10.76 -11.96 -0.43
C ARG A 58 -11.67 -10.98 -1.17
N GLN A 59 -12.18 -11.38 -2.34
CA GLN A 59 -13.00 -10.55 -3.21
C GLN A 59 -12.25 -9.26 -3.60
N THR A 60 -10.95 -9.41 -3.90
CA THR A 60 -10.07 -8.27 -4.21
C THR A 60 -9.42 -8.41 -5.56
N VAL A 61 -9.36 -7.30 -6.30
CA VAL A 61 -8.61 -7.20 -7.56
C VAL A 61 -7.38 -6.34 -7.35
N ILE A 62 -6.26 -6.78 -7.90
CA ILE A 62 -5.00 -6.04 -7.97
C ILE A 62 -4.77 -5.68 -9.44
N LEU A 63 -4.65 -4.38 -9.72
CA LEU A 63 -4.49 -3.83 -11.06
C LEU A 63 -3.13 -3.15 -11.19
N PRO A 64 -2.31 -3.49 -12.20
CA PRO A 64 -1.19 -2.66 -12.62
C PRO A 64 -1.73 -1.41 -13.33
N TYR A 65 -0.85 -0.61 -13.94
CA TYR A 65 -1.31 0.36 -14.93
C TYR A 65 -1.91 -0.39 -16.12
N ILE A 66 -3.11 0.01 -16.55
CA ILE A 66 -3.82 -0.55 -17.69
C ILE A 66 -4.41 0.58 -18.50
N ASP A 67 -4.35 0.46 -19.83
CA ASP A 67 -5.03 1.42 -20.70
C ASP A 67 -6.55 1.42 -20.42
N PRO A 68 -7.19 2.57 -20.22
CA PRO A 68 -8.63 2.66 -19.97
C PRO A 68 -9.51 1.91 -20.98
N ILE A 69 -9.04 1.74 -22.23
CA ILE A 69 -9.82 1.12 -23.30
C ILE A 69 -10.17 -0.35 -23.04
N VAL A 70 -9.35 -1.07 -22.28
CA VAL A 70 -9.57 -2.50 -21.98
C VAL A 70 -10.37 -2.74 -20.70
N LEU A 71 -10.62 -1.69 -19.90
CA LEU A 71 -11.33 -1.81 -18.62
C LEU A 71 -12.75 -2.38 -18.74
N PRO A 72 -13.60 -1.97 -19.71
CA PRO A 72 -14.96 -2.49 -19.80
C PRO A 72 -15.00 -4.01 -20.03
N GLU A 73 -14.03 -4.53 -20.78
CA GLU A 73 -13.92 -5.95 -21.05
C GLU A 73 -13.38 -6.72 -19.85
N LEU A 74 -12.34 -6.21 -19.19
CA LEU A 74 -11.82 -6.80 -17.96
C LEU A 74 -12.89 -6.85 -16.85
N VAL A 75 -13.67 -5.78 -16.70
CA VAL A 75 -14.81 -5.72 -15.76
C VAL A 75 -15.88 -6.76 -16.09
N SER A 76 -16.05 -7.14 -17.37
CA SER A 76 -17.02 -8.17 -17.75
C SER A 76 -16.63 -9.59 -17.32
N LYS A 77 -15.35 -9.80 -16.97
CA LYS A 77 -14.76 -11.10 -16.62
C LYS A 77 -14.59 -11.30 -15.12
N ILE A 78 -14.69 -10.22 -14.34
CA ILE A 78 -14.49 -10.25 -12.89
C ILE A 78 -15.82 -9.98 -12.21
N GLU A 79 -16.22 -10.90 -11.35
CA GLU A 79 -17.44 -10.78 -10.55
C GLU A 79 -17.14 -10.83 -9.06
N ASN A 80 -18.10 -10.37 -8.25
CA ASN A 80 -18.08 -10.49 -6.78
C ASN A 80 -16.86 -9.83 -6.11
N ILE A 81 -16.52 -8.61 -6.51
CA ILE A 81 -15.44 -7.84 -5.87
C ILE A 81 -15.99 -6.99 -4.71
N LYS A 82 -15.16 -6.83 -3.68
CA LYS A 82 -15.34 -5.91 -2.55
C LYS A 82 -14.19 -4.92 -2.39
N GLY A 83 -13.10 -5.09 -3.12
CA GLY A 83 -11.95 -4.19 -3.07
C GLY A 83 -11.14 -4.19 -4.35
N ILE A 84 -10.58 -3.04 -4.68
CA ILE A 84 -9.68 -2.83 -5.82
C ILE A 84 -8.43 -2.15 -5.27
N ASN A 85 -7.26 -2.68 -5.62
CA ASN A 85 -5.97 -2.07 -5.31
C ASN A 85 -5.19 -1.90 -6.63
N GLY A 86 -4.59 -0.75 -6.87
CA GLY A 86 -3.82 -0.55 -8.08
C GLY A 86 -3.34 0.88 -8.23
N GLU A 87 -2.77 1.17 -9.41
CA GLU A 87 -2.51 2.53 -9.83
C GLU A 87 -3.81 3.35 -9.81
N ILE A 88 -3.74 4.61 -9.38
CA ILE A 88 -4.93 5.43 -9.03
C ILE A 88 -5.90 5.53 -10.20
N ASN A 89 -5.43 5.93 -11.38
CA ASN A 89 -6.29 6.13 -12.54
C ASN A 89 -6.92 4.82 -13.00
N THR A 90 -6.14 3.74 -12.98
CA THR A 90 -6.61 2.41 -13.37
C THR A 90 -7.63 1.85 -12.40
N ALA A 91 -7.39 1.99 -11.09
CA ALA A 91 -8.29 1.52 -10.05
C ALA A 91 -9.60 2.32 -10.03
N GLU A 92 -9.54 3.63 -10.19
CA GLU A 92 -10.72 4.49 -10.28
C GLU A 92 -11.52 4.20 -11.56
N GLY A 93 -10.87 4.10 -12.71
CA GLY A 93 -11.52 3.74 -13.98
C GLY A 93 -12.20 2.38 -13.91
N PHE A 94 -11.52 1.37 -13.34
CA PHE A 94 -12.10 0.05 -13.13
C PHE A 94 -13.31 0.11 -12.19
N ALA A 95 -13.18 0.84 -11.07
CA ALA A 95 -14.28 0.99 -10.10
C ALA A 95 -15.51 1.65 -10.74
N GLN A 96 -15.31 2.69 -11.56
CA GLN A 96 -16.38 3.37 -12.29
C GLN A 96 -17.10 2.40 -13.25
N GLU A 97 -16.35 1.67 -14.08
CA GLU A 97 -16.95 0.71 -15.02
C GLU A 97 -17.66 -0.44 -14.30
N TYR A 98 -17.08 -0.97 -13.22
CA TYR A 98 -17.71 -2.01 -12.41
C TYR A 98 -19.00 -1.51 -11.76
N CYS A 99 -18.96 -0.35 -11.11
CA CYS A 99 -20.14 0.27 -10.50
C CYS A 99 -21.23 0.60 -11.51
N ARG A 100 -20.86 1.06 -12.71
CA ARG A 100 -21.80 1.29 -13.81
C ARG A 100 -22.48 0.00 -14.26
N ARG A 101 -21.71 -1.09 -14.42
CA ARG A 101 -22.22 -2.40 -14.84
C ARG A 101 -23.16 -3.02 -13.79
N TYR A 102 -22.76 -3.01 -12.52
CA TYR A 102 -23.49 -3.68 -11.44
C TYR A 102 -24.43 -2.75 -10.66
N ARG A 103 -24.58 -1.49 -11.08
CA ARG A 103 -25.41 -0.45 -10.44
C ARG A 103 -25.09 -0.27 -8.95
N MET A 104 -23.80 -0.14 -8.65
CA MET A 104 -23.28 0.05 -7.29
C MET A 104 -22.62 1.42 -7.15
N ASN A 105 -22.32 1.80 -5.91
CA ASN A 105 -21.44 2.94 -5.61
C ASN A 105 -20.11 2.44 -5.08
N TYR A 106 -19.04 3.21 -5.27
CA TYR A 106 -17.74 2.96 -4.67
C TYR A 106 -17.33 4.13 -3.78
N SER A 107 -16.39 3.86 -2.87
CA SER A 107 -15.73 4.88 -2.08
C SER A 107 -14.23 4.61 -2.04
N ILE A 108 -13.44 5.67 -2.10
CA ILE A 108 -12.00 5.58 -2.01
C ILE A 108 -11.64 5.49 -0.51
N LYS A 109 -11.17 4.32 -0.07
CA LYS A 109 -10.78 4.10 1.33
C LYS A 109 -9.41 4.66 1.67
N SER A 110 -8.47 4.62 0.71
CA SER A 110 -7.10 5.09 0.94
C SER A 110 -6.38 5.35 -0.37
N GLN A 111 -5.77 6.53 -0.49
CA GLN A 111 -4.80 6.84 -1.54
C GLN A 111 -3.38 6.73 -0.94
N LEU A 112 -2.84 5.51 -0.94
CA LEU A 112 -1.49 5.27 -0.45
C LEU A 112 -0.51 5.32 -1.62
N ARG A 113 0.54 6.12 -1.48
CA ARG A 113 1.70 6.05 -2.37
C ARG A 113 2.67 5.02 -1.80
N VAL A 114 2.91 3.96 -2.56
CA VAL A 114 3.94 2.97 -2.23
C VAL A 114 5.24 3.44 -2.86
N TYR A 115 6.23 3.72 -2.03
CA TYR A 115 7.59 3.98 -2.48
C TYR A 115 8.41 2.72 -2.20
N VAL A 116 9.06 2.20 -3.24
CA VAL A 116 10.02 1.10 -3.11
C VAL A 116 11.41 1.74 -3.00
N LEU A 117 12.15 1.37 -1.96
CA LEU A 117 13.53 1.78 -1.77
C LEU A 117 14.42 0.57 -2.09
N ASP A 118 15.01 0.55 -3.29
CA ASP A 118 15.89 -0.55 -3.72
C ASP A 118 17.17 -0.62 -2.88
N LYS A 119 17.68 0.54 -2.48
CA LYS A 119 18.77 0.72 -1.51
C LYS A 119 18.48 1.97 -0.71
N PRO A 120 18.28 1.88 0.61
CA PRO A 120 18.14 3.08 1.40
C PRO A 120 19.52 3.74 1.50
N GLU A 121 19.65 4.98 1.06
CA GLU A 121 20.86 5.77 1.30
C GLU A 121 20.89 6.21 2.76
N PHE A 122 21.54 5.39 3.57
CA PHE A 122 21.55 5.49 5.03
C PHE A 122 22.66 6.40 5.57
N ASN A 123 22.57 7.70 5.34
CA ASN A 123 23.52 8.66 5.95
C ASN A 123 22.84 9.83 6.66
N PHE A 124 21.60 9.68 7.11
CA PHE A 124 20.81 10.78 7.67
C PHE A 124 20.38 10.56 9.12
N CYS A 125 21.31 10.17 9.99
CA CYS A 125 21.10 10.38 11.43
C CYS A 125 21.78 11.70 11.84
N THR A 126 21.24 12.81 11.33
CA THR A 126 21.87 14.13 11.43
C THR A 126 21.35 14.98 12.59
N TYR A 127 20.47 14.44 13.43
CA TYR A 127 19.81 15.23 14.48
C TYR A 127 19.90 14.58 15.85
N ALA A 128 20.01 15.44 16.88
CA ALA A 128 20.07 15.06 18.28
C ALA A 128 18.86 14.19 18.70
N GLY A 129 19.09 13.38 19.74
CA GLY A 129 18.12 12.43 20.24
C GLY A 129 18.50 10.98 19.97
N HIS A 130 17.60 10.08 20.30
CA HIS A 130 17.81 8.64 20.17
C HIS A 130 16.50 7.88 19.96
N LEU A 131 16.62 6.68 19.38
CA LEU A 131 15.50 5.77 19.17
C LEU A 131 15.22 4.99 20.45
N VAL A 132 13.95 4.84 20.79
CA VAL A 132 13.45 3.93 21.84
C VAL A 132 12.26 3.15 21.32
N GLU A 133 12.06 1.94 21.86
CA GLU A 133 10.85 1.17 21.66
C GLU A 133 9.71 1.74 22.51
N ALA A 134 8.50 1.81 21.96
CA ALA A 134 7.34 2.34 22.65
C ALA A 134 6.71 1.31 23.61
N ILE A 135 7.46 0.87 24.63
CA ILE A 135 7.06 -0.20 25.56
C ILE A 135 6.61 0.34 26.92
N THR A 136 7.29 1.39 27.43
CA THR A 136 6.95 1.94 28.74
C THR A 136 5.65 2.73 28.69
N ASP A 137 4.85 2.71 29.77
CA ASP A 137 3.60 3.47 29.87
C ASP A 137 3.77 4.96 29.55
N GLU A 138 4.89 5.57 29.98
CA GLU A 138 5.20 6.98 29.71
C GLU A 138 5.37 7.27 28.21
N ILE A 139 6.19 6.46 27.51
CA ILE A 139 6.39 6.59 26.07
C ILE A 139 5.09 6.30 25.32
N VAL A 140 4.34 5.27 25.74
CA VAL A 140 3.04 4.91 25.15
C VAL A 140 2.07 6.09 25.22
N ASP A 141 1.94 6.73 26.38
CA ASP A 141 1.08 7.89 26.55
C ASP A 141 1.49 9.06 25.62
N GLN A 142 2.80 9.32 25.46
CA GLN A 142 3.27 10.33 24.52
C GLN A 142 3.02 9.95 23.05
N VAL A 143 3.18 8.68 22.68
CA VAL A 143 2.85 8.19 21.33
C VAL A 143 1.35 8.37 21.03
N LEU A 144 0.49 8.12 22.03
CA LEU A 144 -0.96 8.38 21.92
C LEU A 144 -1.26 9.85 21.67
N GLU A 145 -0.61 10.76 22.39
CA GLU A 145 -0.76 12.20 22.19
C GLU A 145 -0.36 12.60 20.76
N LEU A 146 0.74 12.07 20.23
CA LEU A 146 1.17 12.32 18.86
C LEU A 146 0.16 11.80 17.83
N ARG A 147 -0.43 10.62 18.07
CA ARG A 147 -1.46 10.06 17.19
C ARG A 147 -2.75 10.89 17.21
N LEU A 148 -3.15 11.39 18.38
CA LEU A 148 -4.28 12.32 18.50
C LEU A 148 -3.99 13.65 17.81
N ALA A 149 -2.77 14.17 17.92
CA ALA A 149 -2.34 15.38 17.22
C ALA A 149 -2.38 15.21 15.69
N PHE A 150 -1.93 14.06 15.18
CA PHE A 150 -2.03 13.70 13.77
C PHE A 150 -3.49 13.65 13.29
N ASN A 151 -4.38 12.98 14.04
CA ASN A 151 -5.79 12.88 13.67
C ASN A 151 -6.45 14.27 13.64
N LYS A 152 -6.17 15.11 14.63
CA LYS A 152 -6.68 16.49 14.69
C LYS A 152 -6.20 17.32 13.50
N GLU A 153 -4.94 17.15 13.11
CA GLU A 153 -4.37 17.88 11.97
C GLU A 153 -4.97 17.47 10.63
N LEU A 154 -5.38 16.22 10.49
CA LEU A 154 -6.00 15.70 9.27
C LEU A 154 -7.54 15.70 9.31
N GLU A 155 -8.15 16.29 10.35
CA GLU A 155 -9.60 16.30 10.55
C GLU A 155 -10.24 14.90 10.50
N LEU A 156 -9.47 13.88 10.91
CA LEU A 156 -9.90 12.48 10.85
C LEU A 156 -10.74 12.15 12.07
N HIS A 157 -11.97 11.70 11.82
CA HIS A 157 -12.91 11.27 12.84
C HIS A 157 -12.77 9.76 13.06
N PHE A 158 -11.72 9.35 13.78
CA PHE A 158 -11.62 7.96 14.23
C PHE A 158 -12.24 7.82 15.62
N PRO A 159 -12.94 6.69 15.91
CA PRO A 159 -13.30 6.37 17.28
C PRO A 159 -12.02 6.28 18.12
N ILE A 160 -12.00 6.99 19.24
CA ILE A 160 -10.90 6.93 20.21
C ILE A 160 -10.85 5.48 20.71
N GLN A 161 -9.82 4.74 20.29
CA GLN A 161 -9.55 3.40 20.79
C GLN A 161 -9.18 3.50 22.27
N SER A 162 -9.58 2.52 23.08
CA SER A 162 -9.21 2.50 24.49
C SER A 162 -7.67 2.44 24.63
N LYS A 163 -7.12 2.95 25.74
CA LYS A 163 -5.69 2.87 26.02
C LYS A 163 -5.17 1.43 25.95
N ASP A 164 -5.97 0.46 26.37
CA ASP A 164 -5.58 -0.95 26.36
C ASP A 164 -5.55 -1.55 24.95
N THR A 165 -6.55 -1.27 24.10
CA THR A 165 -6.51 -1.65 22.68
C THR A 165 -5.33 -0.99 21.97
N MET A 166 -5.00 0.23 22.35
CA MET A 166 -3.84 0.93 21.81
C MET A 166 -2.52 0.33 22.29
N ARG A 167 -2.41 -0.07 23.56
CA ARG A 167 -1.24 -0.79 24.07
C ARG A 167 -1.01 -2.07 23.29
N GLU A 168 -2.06 -2.85 23.04
CA GLU A 168 -1.99 -4.06 22.22
C GLU A 168 -1.53 -3.78 20.78
N LEU A 169 -1.96 -2.64 20.20
CA LEU A 169 -1.55 -2.20 18.86
C LEU A 169 -0.13 -1.62 18.80
N LEU A 170 0.38 -1.11 19.92
CA LEU A 170 1.72 -0.52 20.03
C LEU A 170 2.77 -1.59 20.38
N ASN A 171 2.35 -2.70 21.00
CA ASN A 171 3.22 -3.76 21.48
C ASN A 171 4.07 -4.33 20.33
N ASN A 172 5.37 -4.03 20.35
CA ASN A 172 6.40 -4.44 19.39
C ASN A 172 6.28 -3.89 17.96
N GLU A 173 5.45 -2.88 17.72
CA GLU A 173 5.23 -2.34 16.37
C GLU A 173 5.51 -0.84 16.25
N PHE A 174 5.89 -0.15 17.32
CA PHE A 174 6.15 1.29 17.29
C PHE A 174 7.46 1.67 17.96
N PHE A 175 8.16 2.57 17.29
CA PHE A 175 9.35 3.23 17.79
C PHE A 175 9.10 4.72 17.97
N ALA A 176 9.77 5.29 18.95
CA ALA A 176 9.76 6.71 19.26
C ALA A 176 11.18 7.29 19.14
N TRP A 177 11.26 8.51 18.62
CA TRP A 177 12.46 9.32 18.68
C TRP A 177 12.35 10.28 19.86
N MET A 178 13.24 10.14 20.82
CA MET A 178 13.32 11.00 22.00
C MET A 178 14.30 12.13 21.71
N ASP A 179 13.93 13.37 22.05
CA ASP A 179 14.85 14.50 22.06
C ASP A 179 14.51 15.46 23.19
N THR A 180 15.48 16.26 23.61
CA THR A 180 15.27 17.32 24.59
C THR A 180 14.72 18.55 23.90
N VAL A 181 13.49 18.91 24.24
CA VAL A 181 12.86 20.14 23.75
C VAL A 181 12.31 20.91 24.93
N ASP A 182 12.62 22.20 25.01
CA ASP A 182 12.25 23.06 26.13
C ASP A 182 12.79 22.56 27.49
N GLY A 183 13.98 21.93 27.47
CA GLY A 183 14.65 21.40 28.67
C GLY A 183 14.06 20.09 29.21
N LYS A 184 13.14 19.44 28.48
CA LYS A 184 12.56 18.15 28.84
C LYS A 184 12.73 17.15 27.72
N GLU A 185 13.10 15.93 28.09
CA GLU A 185 13.13 14.80 27.16
C GLU A 185 11.69 14.38 26.84
N ARG A 186 11.37 14.26 25.56
CA ARG A 186 10.04 13.84 25.10
C ARG A 186 10.10 13.16 23.74
N VAL A 187 9.04 12.43 23.43
CA VAL A 187 8.81 11.87 22.10
C VAL A 187 8.55 13.00 21.12
N VAL A 188 9.42 13.15 20.12
CA VAL A 188 9.31 14.19 19.07
C VAL A 188 8.85 13.63 17.73
N SER A 189 9.08 12.33 17.50
CA SER A 189 8.66 11.64 16.29
C SER A 189 8.37 10.18 16.59
N ILE A 190 7.47 9.57 15.82
CA ILE A 190 7.08 8.16 15.92
C ILE A 190 7.07 7.52 14.55
N ALA A 191 7.31 6.22 14.53
CA ALA A 191 7.20 5.37 13.35
C ALA A 191 6.69 3.99 13.77
N GLY A 192 5.69 3.50 13.04
CA GLY A 192 5.26 2.11 13.14
C GLY A 192 6.09 1.23 12.21
N LEU A 193 6.52 0.08 12.69
CA LEU A 193 7.23 -0.94 11.94
C LEU A 193 6.48 -2.26 12.07
N ARG A 194 5.95 -2.75 10.95
CA ARG A 194 5.20 -4.01 10.92
C ARG A 194 5.81 -4.98 9.93
N LYS A 195 6.08 -6.20 10.38
CA LYS A 195 6.44 -7.30 9.48
C LYS A 195 5.21 -7.72 8.69
N ASN A 196 5.34 -7.85 7.37
CA ASN A 196 4.26 -8.34 6.52
C ASN A 196 4.11 -9.86 6.75
N PRO A 197 2.90 -10.37 7.05
CA PRO A 197 2.67 -11.80 7.26
C PRO A 197 3.05 -12.69 6.08
N THR A 198 3.03 -12.16 4.85
CA THR A 198 3.18 -12.96 3.62
C THR A 198 4.57 -12.86 2.98
N GLY A 199 5.60 -12.35 3.68
CA GLY A 199 6.96 -12.33 3.15
C GLY A 199 8.01 -11.68 4.05
N ASN A 200 9.26 -11.62 3.55
CA ASN A 200 10.39 -10.91 4.18
C ASN A 200 10.33 -9.41 3.88
N MET A 201 9.16 -8.80 4.08
CA MET A 201 8.96 -7.36 3.89
C MET A 201 8.53 -6.75 5.20
N TYR A 202 9.07 -5.57 5.50
CA TYR A 202 8.62 -4.75 6.60
C TYR A 202 8.00 -3.48 6.05
N ARG A 203 6.90 -3.06 6.68
CA ARG A 203 6.23 -1.81 6.40
C ARG A 203 6.61 -0.82 7.49
N VAL A 204 7.32 0.23 7.09
CA VAL A 204 7.39 1.46 7.89
C VAL A 204 6.13 2.27 7.58
N GLY A 205 5.30 2.50 8.60
CA GLY A 205 4.01 3.18 8.48
C GLY A 205 3.76 4.11 9.65
N PHE A 206 2.78 5.01 9.52
CA PHE A 206 2.43 5.98 10.57
C PHE A 206 3.66 6.78 11.08
N VAL A 207 4.39 7.39 10.15
CA VAL A 207 5.49 8.30 10.50
C VAL A 207 4.91 9.67 10.81
N TYR A 208 5.08 10.14 12.04
CA TYR A 208 4.60 11.45 12.46
C TYR A 208 5.61 12.16 13.34
N THR A 209 5.91 13.42 13.00
CA THR A 209 6.71 14.33 13.80
C THR A 209 5.82 15.47 14.31
N LEU A 210 5.94 15.79 15.59
CA LEU A 210 5.25 16.90 16.23
C LEU A 210 5.42 18.19 15.42
N LYS A 211 4.31 18.89 15.16
CA LYS A 211 4.27 20.09 14.29
C LYS A 211 5.29 21.16 14.70
N SER A 212 5.47 21.37 15.99
CA SER A 212 6.40 22.37 16.57
C SER A 212 7.87 22.10 16.28
N VAL A 213 8.24 20.86 15.91
CA VAL A 213 9.63 20.44 15.72
C VAL A 213 9.90 19.83 14.34
N ARG A 214 8.99 20.04 13.38
CA ARG A 214 9.19 19.62 11.98
C ARG A 214 10.32 20.36 11.28
N LYS A 215 10.72 19.82 10.12
CA LYS A 215 11.83 20.32 9.28
C LYS A 215 13.22 20.27 9.94
N LYS A 216 13.32 19.59 11.08
CA LYS A 216 14.58 19.32 11.79
C LYS A 216 15.19 17.97 11.41
N GLY A 217 14.48 17.12 10.67
CA GLY A 217 14.98 15.82 10.22
C GLY A 217 14.59 14.62 11.09
N TYR A 218 13.84 14.80 12.19
CA TYR A 218 13.43 13.68 13.06
C TYR A 218 12.68 12.55 12.32
N ALA A 219 11.80 12.87 11.37
CA ALA A 219 11.12 11.88 10.54
C ALA A 219 12.13 11.05 9.71
N SER A 220 13.15 11.71 9.16
CA SER A 220 14.20 11.04 8.40
C SER A 220 15.08 10.19 9.32
N SER A 221 15.46 10.70 10.50
CA SER A 221 16.25 9.97 11.49
C SER A 221 15.54 8.70 11.95
N ILE A 222 14.28 8.81 12.38
CA ILE A 222 13.55 7.65 12.88
C ILE A 222 13.33 6.59 11.80
N VAL A 223 12.98 6.99 10.56
CA VAL A 223 12.83 6.05 9.44
C VAL A 223 14.18 5.41 9.09
N SER A 224 15.27 6.18 9.07
CA SER A 224 16.61 5.66 8.78
C SER A 224 17.02 4.61 9.81
N VAL A 225 16.96 4.93 11.11
CA VAL A 225 17.40 4.01 12.16
C VAL A 225 16.50 2.78 12.25
N THR A 226 15.17 2.95 12.19
CA THR A 226 14.25 1.78 12.20
C THR A 226 14.43 0.87 11.00
N THR A 227 14.76 1.41 9.82
CA THR A 227 15.01 0.60 8.63
C THR A 227 16.37 -0.11 8.70
N GLN A 228 17.38 0.44 9.40
CA GLN A 228 18.66 -0.25 9.64
C GLN A 228 18.54 -1.44 10.62
N MET A 229 17.46 -1.52 11.39
CA MET A 229 17.19 -2.63 12.31
C MET A 229 16.58 -3.86 11.62
N LEU A 230 16.28 -3.77 10.31
CA LEU A 230 15.66 -4.81 9.49
C LEU A 230 16.67 -5.68 8.76
#